data_AF-A0A944A819-F1
#
_entry.id   AF-A0A944A819-F1
#
_cell.length_a   1.000
_cell.length_b   1.000
_cell.length_c   1.000
_cell.angle_alpha   90.00
_cell.angle_beta   90.00
_cell.angle_gamma   90.00
#
_symmetry.space_group_name_H-M   'P 1'
#
loop_
_entity.id
_entity.type
_entity.pdbx_description
1 polymer ?
#
loop_
_entity_poly.entity_id
_entity_poly.type
_entity_poly.pdbx_seq_one_letter_code
_entity_poly.pdbx_strand_id
1 'polypeptide(L)'
;MDIERVKGIIAEMKKKKLDVAEEIVDTATPTNVATDDMVYETERNIGIKLPDTYKIFLKEYANGNIYLYGVEPMVSVGLEMKNCLCKMRRQDEFFHSNTECYIYPENRFVKTNQLIPFTYGDSYDISNDRWVFICDNEYKDNDYPVGFLAQSTENIVCMLKNFDTWLDVFWQGNHDRTVEYESVIRLLYTDYYDHEELVNELYKPEDYKIYKKLREKYDVNFKKYGIE
;
A
#
# COMPACT_ATOMS: atom_id res chain seq x y z
N MET A 1 -3.22 -2.45 -15.85
CA MET A 1 -4.25 -3.11 -15.05
C MET A 1 -4.49 -4.53 -15.54
N ASP A 2 -4.19 -5.54 -14.72
CA ASP A 2 -4.45 -6.96 -15.02
C ASP A 2 -5.44 -7.58 -14.00
N ILE A 3 -6.72 -7.61 -14.38
CA ILE A 3 -7.81 -8.12 -13.52
C ILE A 3 -7.71 -9.63 -13.30
N GLU A 4 -7.33 -10.39 -14.32
CA GLU A 4 -7.31 -11.86 -14.23
C GLU A 4 -6.16 -12.32 -13.33
N ARG A 5 -5.01 -11.64 -13.37
CA ARG A 5 -3.92 -11.86 -12.41
C ARG A 5 -4.39 -11.63 -10.97
N VAL A 6 -5.09 -10.53 -10.68
CA VAL A 6 -5.60 -10.24 -9.33
C VAL A 6 -6.56 -11.33 -8.84
N LYS A 7 -7.49 -11.77 -9.70
CA LYS A 7 -8.40 -12.88 -9.36
C LYS A 7 -7.65 -14.20 -9.11
N GLY A 8 -6.62 -14.48 -9.91
CA GLY A 8 -5.74 -15.62 -9.72
C GLY A 8 -5.06 -15.61 -8.34
N ILE A 9 -4.42 -14.49 -7.99
CA ILE A 9 -3.79 -14.29 -6.67
C ILE A 9 -4.83 -14.46 -5.55
N ILE A 10 -6.00 -13.83 -5.65
CA ILE A 10 -7.07 -13.96 -4.65
C ILE A 10 -7.50 -15.43 -4.48
N ALA A 11 -7.65 -16.17 -5.58
CA ALA A 11 -8.03 -17.58 -5.54
C ALA A 11 -6.99 -18.46 -4.84
N GLU A 12 -5.70 -18.12 -4.94
CA GLU A 12 -4.62 -18.78 -4.23
C GLU A 12 -4.57 -18.37 -2.76
N MET A 13 -4.67 -17.08 -2.46
CA MET A 13 -4.72 -16.55 -1.09
C MET A 13 -5.85 -17.17 -0.28
N LYS A 14 -7.03 -17.38 -0.88
CA LYS A 14 -8.18 -18.05 -0.22
C LYS A 14 -7.91 -19.51 0.14
N LYS A 15 -6.99 -20.18 -0.55
CA LYS A 15 -6.61 -21.58 -0.28
C LYS A 15 -5.45 -21.68 0.70
N LYS A 16 -4.65 -20.61 0.85
CA LYS A 16 -3.51 -20.58 1.75
C LYS A 16 -4.00 -20.56 3.19
N LYS A 17 -3.47 -21.49 4.00
CA LYS A 17 -3.64 -21.45 5.44
C LYS A 17 -2.79 -20.31 5.99
N LEU A 18 -3.42 -19.34 6.66
CA LEU A 18 -2.71 -18.29 7.38
C LEU A 18 -1.92 -18.93 8.53
N ASP A 19 -0.65 -18.55 8.62
CA ASP A 19 0.29 -19.00 9.64
C ASP A 19 0.87 -17.76 10.34
N VAL A 20 0.02 -17.18 11.18
CA VAL A 20 0.29 -15.97 11.95
C VAL A 20 0.14 -16.30 13.42
N ALA A 21 0.76 -15.49 14.29
CA ALA A 21 0.66 -15.68 15.73
C ALA A 21 -0.82 -15.62 16.19
N GLU A 22 -1.16 -16.39 17.23
CA GLU A 22 -2.55 -16.51 17.73
C GLU A 22 -3.11 -15.14 18.13
N GLU A 23 -2.27 -14.21 18.59
CA GLU A 23 -2.67 -12.89 19.03
C GLU A 23 -3.16 -11.98 17.89
N ILE A 24 -2.78 -12.26 16.64
CA ILE A 24 -3.12 -11.43 15.47
C ILE A 24 -3.99 -12.16 14.44
N VAL A 25 -4.37 -13.42 14.71
CA VAL A 25 -5.16 -14.22 13.76
C VAL A 25 -6.51 -13.58 13.44
N ASP A 26 -7.17 -12.99 14.44
CA ASP A 26 -8.48 -12.36 14.29
C ASP A 26 -8.43 -11.13 13.38
N THR A 27 -7.34 -10.36 13.46
CA THR A 27 -7.14 -9.17 12.63
C THR A 27 -6.48 -9.50 11.29
N ALA A 28 -5.83 -10.65 11.14
CA ALA A 28 -5.24 -11.08 9.88
C ALA A 28 -6.18 -11.88 8.97
N THR A 29 -7.22 -12.48 9.56
CA THR A 29 -8.20 -13.28 8.83
C THR A 29 -9.21 -12.39 8.11
N PRO A 30 -9.43 -12.55 6.80
CA PRO A 30 -10.51 -11.88 6.09
C PRO A 30 -11.87 -12.25 6.67
N THR A 31 -12.58 -11.28 7.26
CA THR A 31 -13.89 -11.51 7.89
C THR A 31 -15.08 -11.02 7.05
N ASN A 32 -14.85 -10.04 6.16
CA ASN A 32 -15.88 -9.47 5.31
C ASN A 32 -15.33 -8.97 3.98
N VAL A 33 -16.24 -8.79 3.02
CA VAL A 33 -15.98 -8.20 1.71
C VAL A 33 -16.84 -6.96 1.50
N ALA A 34 -16.40 -6.05 0.63
CA ALA A 34 -17.13 -4.84 0.31
C ALA A 34 -18.34 -5.13 -0.58
N THR A 35 -19.40 -4.35 -0.42
CA THR A 35 -20.50 -4.30 -1.41
C THR A 35 -20.24 -3.18 -2.42
N ASP A 36 -20.94 -3.21 -3.56
CA ASP A 36 -20.85 -2.11 -4.53
C ASP A 36 -21.30 -0.77 -3.91
N ASP A 37 -22.30 -0.77 -3.03
CA ASP A 37 -22.74 0.43 -2.31
C ASP A 37 -21.66 0.99 -1.37
N MET A 38 -20.93 0.12 -0.67
CA MET A 38 -19.81 0.53 0.21
C MET A 38 -18.70 1.21 -0.58
N VAL A 39 -18.36 0.66 -1.74
CA VAL A 39 -17.38 1.23 -2.67
C VAL A 39 -17.89 2.56 -3.20
N TYR A 40 -19.11 2.60 -3.73
CA TYR A 40 -19.73 3.80 -4.30
C TYR A 40 -19.78 4.97 -3.30
N GLU A 41 -20.25 4.72 -2.08
CA GLU A 41 -20.28 5.76 -1.05
C GLU A 41 -18.89 6.25 -0.68
N THR A 42 -17.89 5.37 -0.66
CA THR A 42 -16.50 5.76 -0.38
C THR A 42 -15.95 6.63 -1.50
N GLU A 43 -16.07 6.20 -2.76
CA GLU A 43 -15.65 6.98 -3.95
C GLU A 43 -16.32 8.35 -3.98
N ARG A 44 -17.62 8.41 -3.67
CA ARG A 44 -18.39 9.67 -3.57
C ARG A 44 -17.85 10.58 -2.49
N ASN A 45 -17.51 10.04 -1.32
CA ASN A 45 -17.02 10.81 -0.18
C ASN A 45 -15.60 11.35 -0.40
N ILE A 46 -14.71 10.56 -1.01
CA ILE A 46 -13.32 10.98 -1.28
C ILE A 46 -13.20 11.78 -2.58
N GLY A 47 -14.19 11.73 -3.46
CA GLY A 47 -14.20 12.43 -4.75
C GLY A 47 -13.32 11.79 -5.83
N ILE A 48 -12.89 10.54 -5.62
CA ILE A 48 -11.98 9.78 -6.49
C ILE A 48 -12.57 8.38 -6.71
N LYS A 49 -12.52 7.89 -7.95
CA LYS A 49 -12.86 6.50 -8.27
C LYS A 49 -11.69 5.60 -7.90
N LEU A 50 -11.92 4.49 -7.21
CA LEU A 50 -10.88 3.53 -6.87
C LEU A 50 -10.53 2.65 -8.07
N PRO A 51 -9.27 2.14 -8.18
CA PRO A 51 -8.89 1.21 -9.23
C PRO A 51 -9.77 -0.04 -9.25
N ASP A 52 -10.10 -0.55 -10.44
CA ASP A 52 -10.93 -1.75 -10.57
C ASP A 52 -10.28 -2.98 -9.92
N THR A 53 -8.96 -3.12 -10.03
CA THR A 53 -8.20 -4.19 -9.36
C THR A 53 -8.30 -4.14 -7.84
N TYR A 54 -8.26 -2.94 -7.25
CA TYR A 54 -8.45 -2.77 -5.81
C TYR A 54 -9.90 -3.07 -5.39
N LYS A 55 -10.89 -2.62 -6.16
CA LYS A 55 -12.30 -2.94 -5.92
C LYS A 55 -12.56 -4.45 -5.98
N ILE A 56 -11.92 -5.17 -6.90
CA ILE A 56 -12.01 -6.65 -6.97
C ILE A 56 -11.43 -7.27 -5.70
N PHE A 57 -10.24 -6.84 -5.26
CA PHE A 57 -9.68 -7.30 -4.00
C PHE A 57 -10.62 -7.07 -2.81
N LEU A 58 -11.20 -5.86 -2.70
CA LEU A 58 -12.13 -5.52 -1.62
C LEU A 58 -13.40 -6.38 -1.62
N LYS A 59 -13.94 -6.67 -2.81
CA LYS A 59 -15.21 -7.40 -2.99
C LYS A 59 -15.05 -8.91 -2.98
N GLU A 60 -13.88 -9.42 -3.31
CA GLU A 60 -13.65 -10.85 -3.44
C GLU A 60 -12.79 -11.42 -2.31
N TYR A 61 -11.90 -10.65 -1.70
CA TYR A 61 -11.00 -11.13 -0.65
C TYR A 61 -11.27 -10.52 0.71
N ALA A 62 -11.05 -9.20 0.89
CA ALA A 62 -11.17 -8.54 2.18
C ALA A 62 -11.46 -7.04 2.07
N ASN A 63 -12.44 -6.53 2.84
CA ASN A 63 -12.78 -5.10 2.89
C ASN A 63 -11.88 -4.28 3.84
N GLY A 64 -10.56 -4.41 3.72
CA GLY A 64 -9.58 -3.52 4.38
C GLY A 64 -9.79 -3.25 5.88
N ASN A 65 -10.27 -4.23 6.64
CA ASN A 65 -10.32 -4.14 8.10
C ASN A 65 -9.46 -5.24 8.71
N ILE A 66 -8.29 -5.42 8.08
CA ILE A 66 -7.39 -6.53 8.35
C ILE A 66 -5.93 -6.08 8.29
N TYR A 67 -5.07 -6.82 8.97
CA TYR A 67 -3.64 -6.90 8.70
C TYR A 67 -3.43 -8.03 7.72
N LEU A 68 -3.34 -7.73 6.43
CA LEU A 68 -3.17 -8.74 5.40
C LEU A 68 -1.92 -9.58 5.71
N TYR A 69 -2.14 -10.86 6.03
CA TYR A 69 -1.12 -11.80 6.53
C TYR A 69 -0.34 -11.31 7.75
N GLY A 70 -0.94 -10.46 8.57
CA GLY A 70 -0.33 -9.87 9.77
C GLY A 70 0.61 -8.69 9.48
N VAL A 71 0.86 -8.35 8.22
CA VAL A 71 1.96 -7.42 7.85
C VAL A 71 1.55 -6.19 7.05
N GLU A 72 0.43 -6.24 6.32
CA GLU A 72 -0.04 -5.11 5.53
C GLU A 72 -1.40 -4.62 6.06
N PRO A 73 -1.45 -3.59 6.92
CA PRO A 73 -2.69 -3.07 7.47
C PRO A 73 -3.52 -2.37 6.38
N MET A 74 -4.54 -3.02 5.85
CA MET A 74 -5.32 -2.55 4.69
C MET A 74 -6.44 -1.57 5.10
N VAL A 75 -6.80 -0.58 4.29
CA VAL A 75 -7.87 0.40 4.60
C VAL A 75 -9.23 -0.03 4.04
N SER A 76 -10.26 -0.02 4.87
CA SER A 76 -11.61 -0.49 4.53
C SER A 76 -12.39 0.51 3.66
N VAL A 77 -13.49 0.09 3.06
CA VAL A 77 -14.45 1.01 2.40
C VAL A 77 -15.86 0.83 2.97
N GLY A 78 -16.61 1.93 3.06
CA GLY A 78 -18.02 1.95 3.45
C GLY A 78 -18.34 1.47 4.87
N LEU A 79 -17.34 1.20 5.71
CA LEU A 79 -17.53 0.85 7.11
C LEU A 79 -17.66 2.10 7.98
N GLU A 80 -18.54 2.01 9.00
CA GLU A 80 -18.62 3.03 10.05
C GLU A 80 -17.28 3.13 10.79
N MET A 81 -16.82 4.36 11.11
CA MET A 81 -15.50 4.60 11.71
C MET A 81 -15.22 3.79 12.99
N LYS A 82 -16.24 3.52 13.80
CA LYS A 82 -16.11 2.73 15.04
C LYS A 82 -15.77 1.25 14.79
N ASN A 83 -16.05 0.75 13.59
CA ASN A 83 -15.83 -0.63 13.19
C ASN A 83 -14.52 -0.80 12.39
N CYS A 84 -13.83 0.30 12.12
CA CYS A 84 -12.60 0.29 11.34
C CYS A 84 -11.39 0.26 12.27
N LEU A 85 -10.41 -0.59 11.96
CA LEU A 85 -9.08 -0.54 12.55
C LEU A 85 -8.37 0.80 12.20
N CYS A 86 -8.75 1.39 11.07
CA CYS A 86 -8.28 2.69 10.62
C CYS A 86 -9.43 3.63 10.25
N LYS A 87 -9.40 4.85 10.79
CA LYS A 87 -10.42 5.88 10.49
C LYS A 87 -10.08 6.73 9.26
N MET A 88 -8.92 6.52 8.64
CA MET A 88 -8.42 7.34 7.54
C MET A 88 -9.11 7.01 6.23
N ARG A 89 -9.46 8.06 5.47
CA ARG A 89 -9.99 7.91 4.11
C ARG A 89 -9.22 8.74 3.08
N ARG A 90 -8.54 9.81 3.50
CA ARG A 90 -7.65 10.62 2.65
C ARG A 90 -6.39 11.06 3.39
N GLN A 91 -5.32 11.35 2.64
CA GLN A 91 -4.04 11.74 3.25
C GLN A 91 -4.05 13.15 3.87
N ASP A 92 -4.84 14.08 3.33
CA ASP A 92 -5.03 15.41 3.91
C ASP A 92 -5.83 15.38 5.23
N GLU A 93 -6.37 14.23 5.65
CA GLU A 93 -6.95 14.06 6.99
C GLU A 93 -5.87 13.87 8.07
N PHE A 94 -4.62 13.59 7.69
CA PHE A 94 -3.46 13.53 8.61
C PHE A 94 -2.87 14.91 8.92
N PHE A 95 -2.93 15.83 7.96
CA PHE A 95 -2.23 17.10 8.02
C PHE A 95 -3.20 18.24 7.78
N HIS A 96 -3.12 19.30 8.59
CA HIS A 96 -4.06 20.43 8.53
C HIS A 96 -3.86 21.34 7.29
N SER A 97 -3.15 20.87 6.25
CA SER A 97 -2.74 21.68 5.11
C SER A 97 -2.60 20.87 3.83
N ASN A 98 -2.96 21.51 2.72
CA ASN A 98 -2.80 21.04 1.35
C ASN A 98 -1.31 21.13 0.94
N THR A 99 -0.45 20.40 1.65
CA THR A 99 1.00 20.39 1.49
C THR A 99 1.42 19.64 0.22
N GLU A 100 2.58 20.03 -0.30
CA GLU A 100 3.24 19.29 -1.38
C GLU A 100 4.06 18.16 -0.77
N CYS A 101 3.96 16.98 -1.38
CA CYS A 101 4.72 15.77 -1.10
C CYS A 101 5.70 15.55 -2.27
N TYR A 102 6.96 15.27 -1.99
CA TYR A 102 7.94 14.98 -3.03
C TYR A 102 8.01 13.48 -3.33
N ILE A 103 8.02 13.14 -4.62
CA ILE A 103 8.10 11.76 -5.13
C ILE A 103 9.53 11.53 -5.62
N TYR A 104 10.33 10.83 -4.80
CA TYR A 104 11.72 10.54 -5.14
C TYR A 104 11.88 9.73 -6.43
N PRO A 105 11.10 8.65 -6.67
CA PRO A 105 11.22 7.88 -7.91
C PRO A 105 11.02 8.70 -9.19
N GLU A 106 10.21 9.77 -9.15
CA GLU A 106 9.87 10.57 -10.34
C GLU A 106 10.45 11.99 -10.31
N ASN A 107 11.15 12.38 -9.24
CA ASN A 107 11.73 13.72 -9.05
C ASN A 107 10.72 14.85 -9.31
N ARG A 108 9.56 14.79 -8.64
CA ARG A 108 8.49 15.80 -8.77
C ARG A 108 7.64 15.89 -7.52
N PHE A 109 6.77 16.90 -7.45
CA PHE A 109 5.82 17.08 -6.35
C PHE A 109 4.41 16.60 -6.72
N VAL A 110 3.63 16.25 -5.69
CA VAL A 110 2.20 15.94 -5.72
C VAL A 110 1.51 16.55 -4.51
N LYS A 111 0.23 16.91 -4.60
CA LYS A 111 -0.50 17.44 -3.44
C LYS A 111 -1.00 16.31 -2.56
N THR A 112 -0.98 16.50 -1.25
CA THR A 112 -1.47 15.48 -0.29
C THR A 112 -2.93 15.11 -0.51
N ASN A 113 -3.79 16.03 -0.93
CA ASN A 113 -5.20 15.71 -1.25
C ASN A 113 -5.39 14.86 -2.52
N GLN A 114 -4.32 14.61 -3.28
CA GLN A 114 -4.31 13.69 -4.43
C GLN A 114 -3.77 12.30 -4.05
N LEU A 115 -3.50 12.07 -2.76
CA LEU A 115 -3.01 10.80 -2.24
C LEU A 115 -4.11 10.09 -1.45
N ILE A 116 -4.49 8.89 -1.90
CA ILE A 116 -5.52 8.08 -1.24
C ILE A 116 -4.89 6.84 -0.59
N PRO A 117 -4.83 6.75 0.74
CA PRO A 117 -4.24 5.59 1.41
C PRO A 117 -5.08 4.34 1.19
N PHE A 118 -4.40 3.22 0.92
CA PHE A 118 -5.01 1.89 0.92
C PHE A 118 -4.36 0.94 1.92
N THR A 119 -3.24 1.33 2.54
CA THR A 119 -2.76 0.77 3.80
C THR A 119 -2.65 1.84 4.89
N TYR A 120 -2.48 1.44 6.14
CA TYR A 120 -2.32 2.33 7.29
C TYR A 120 -1.26 1.81 8.27
N GLY A 121 -0.03 2.31 8.16
CA GLY A 121 1.06 1.92 9.03
C GLY A 121 1.88 0.72 8.57
N ASP A 122 2.94 0.47 9.32
CA ASP A 122 3.80 -0.71 9.18
C ASP A 122 3.57 -1.62 10.41
N SER A 123 3.53 -2.93 10.19
CA SER A 123 3.38 -3.91 11.28
C SER A 123 4.65 -4.06 12.12
N TYR A 124 5.82 -3.72 11.58
CA TYR A 124 7.12 -3.95 12.20
C TYR A 124 7.55 -2.82 13.12
N ASP A 125 7.25 -1.59 12.71
CA ASP A 125 7.62 -0.39 13.44
C ASP A 125 6.34 0.34 13.81
N ILE A 126 6.28 0.98 14.99
CA ILE A 126 5.13 1.82 15.37
C ILE A 126 5.19 3.09 14.51
N SER A 127 4.93 2.93 13.21
CA SER A 127 4.96 3.95 12.18
C SER A 127 3.63 3.91 11.42
N ASN A 128 3.26 5.06 10.89
CA ASN A 128 2.13 5.23 10.00
C ASN A 128 2.60 5.25 8.54
N ASP A 129 3.78 4.71 8.22
CA ASP A 129 4.21 4.56 6.83
C ASP A 129 3.17 3.76 6.05
N ARG A 130 2.90 4.13 4.81
CA ARG A 130 1.71 3.60 4.13
C ARG A 130 1.79 3.67 2.63
N TRP A 131 1.08 2.76 1.99
CA TRP A 131 0.85 2.80 0.57
C TRP A 131 -0.37 3.66 0.22
N VAL A 132 -0.18 4.53 -0.77
CA VAL A 132 -1.19 5.46 -1.28
C VAL A 132 -1.35 5.31 -2.79
N PHE A 133 -2.57 5.49 -3.30
CA PHE A 133 -2.80 5.77 -4.71
C PHE A 133 -2.40 7.21 -5.02
N ILE A 134 -1.69 7.42 -6.13
CA ILE A 134 -1.28 8.73 -6.62
C ILE A 134 -2.29 9.16 -7.69
N CYS A 135 -3.33 9.88 -7.25
CA CYS A 135 -4.49 10.28 -8.06
C CYS A 135 -4.34 11.72 -8.61
N ASP A 136 -3.16 12.04 -9.11
CA ASP A 136 -2.76 13.41 -9.48
C ASP A 136 -3.09 13.79 -10.93
N ASN A 137 -3.44 12.81 -11.76
CA ASN A 137 -3.81 12.97 -13.16
C ASN A 137 -5.02 12.08 -13.50
N GLU A 138 -5.56 12.25 -14.71
CA GLU A 138 -6.50 11.28 -15.28
C GLU A 138 -5.72 10.06 -15.80
N TYR A 139 -5.75 8.98 -15.01
CA TYR A 139 -5.22 7.69 -15.43
C TYR A 139 -6.31 6.86 -16.08
N LYS A 140 -5.98 6.24 -17.22
CA LYS A 140 -6.89 5.36 -17.93
C LYS A 140 -7.39 4.25 -16.98
N ASP A 141 -8.69 4.02 -16.97
CA ASP A 141 -9.35 3.02 -16.12
C ASP A 141 -9.09 3.19 -14.60
N ASN A 142 -8.66 4.39 -14.18
CA ASN A 142 -8.24 4.69 -12.81
C ASN A 142 -7.08 3.80 -12.32
N ASP A 143 -6.21 3.35 -13.24
CA ASP A 143 -5.03 2.52 -12.94
C ASP A 143 -3.89 3.39 -12.37
N TYR A 144 -4.10 3.91 -11.16
CA TYR A 144 -3.16 4.83 -10.50
C TYR A 144 -1.86 4.14 -10.09
N PRO A 145 -0.71 4.82 -10.23
CA PRO A 145 0.51 4.46 -9.52
C PRO A 145 0.27 4.39 -8.01
N VAL A 146 1.04 3.54 -7.35
CA VAL A 146 1.03 3.43 -5.89
C VAL A 146 2.38 3.87 -5.33
N GLY A 147 2.35 4.72 -4.31
CA GLY A 147 3.54 5.23 -3.63
C GLY A 147 3.60 4.75 -2.19
N PHE A 148 4.80 4.46 -1.68
CA PHE A 148 5.05 4.29 -0.25
C PHE A 148 5.40 5.65 0.35
N LEU A 149 4.49 6.18 1.14
CA LEU A 149 4.59 7.47 1.83
C LEU A 149 5.19 7.24 3.21
N ALA A 150 6.38 7.79 3.44
CA ALA A 150 7.03 7.76 4.74
C ALA A 150 6.41 8.80 5.68
N GLN A 151 6.05 8.41 6.90
CA GLN A 151 5.48 9.27 7.92
C GLN A 151 6.46 10.37 8.34
N SER A 152 7.72 10.02 8.56
CA SER A 152 8.72 10.94 9.13
C SER A 152 9.05 12.10 8.20
N THR A 153 9.08 11.83 6.89
CA THR A 153 9.48 12.81 5.86
C THR A 153 8.31 13.35 5.05
N GLU A 154 7.14 12.72 5.15
CA GLU A 154 5.94 13.00 4.34
C GLU A 154 6.18 12.92 2.82
N ASN A 155 7.21 12.18 2.41
CA ASN A 155 7.60 12.02 1.01
C ASN A 155 7.38 10.59 0.51
N ILE A 156 7.16 10.44 -0.80
CA ILE A 156 7.05 9.14 -1.45
C ILE A 156 8.45 8.64 -1.80
N VAL A 157 8.85 7.55 -1.15
CA VAL A 157 10.22 7.00 -1.22
C VAL A 157 10.32 5.71 -2.03
N CYS A 158 9.18 5.11 -2.36
CA CYS A 158 9.07 3.98 -3.29
C CYS A 158 7.79 4.13 -4.12
N MET A 159 7.81 3.67 -5.37
CA MET A 159 6.64 3.72 -6.24
C MET A 159 6.56 2.44 -7.07
N LEU A 160 5.35 1.91 -7.22
CA LEU A 160 5.03 0.82 -8.12
C LEU A 160 3.99 1.28 -9.14
N LYS A 161 3.93 0.57 -10.25
CA LYS A 161 3.10 0.94 -11.40
C LYS A 161 1.62 1.09 -11.06
N ASN A 162 1.10 0.22 -10.19
CA ASN A 162 -0.32 0.16 -9.80
C ASN A 162 -0.58 -0.88 -8.70
N PHE A 163 -1.84 -1.01 -8.26
CA PHE A 163 -2.27 -1.97 -7.24
C PHE A 163 -2.00 -3.43 -7.60
N ASP A 164 -2.24 -3.86 -8.85
CA ASP A 164 -2.02 -5.25 -9.21
C ASP A 164 -0.53 -5.61 -9.19
N THR A 165 0.36 -4.67 -9.50
CA THR A 165 1.81 -4.87 -9.30
C THR A 165 2.16 -4.98 -7.81
N TRP A 166 1.58 -4.13 -6.95
CA TRP A 166 1.78 -4.21 -5.51
C TRP A 166 1.31 -5.55 -4.94
N LEU A 167 0.12 -6.02 -5.33
CA LEU A 167 -0.44 -7.28 -4.87
C LEU A 167 0.38 -8.49 -5.37
N ASP A 168 0.92 -8.39 -6.58
CA ASP A 168 1.80 -9.41 -7.17
C ASP A 168 3.14 -9.50 -6.41
N VAL A 169 3.79 -8.38 -6.10
CA VAL A 169 5.00 -8.36 -5.23
C VAL A 169 4.69 -8.98 -3.87
N PHE A 170 3.59 -8.55 -3.24
CA PHE A 170 3.15 -9.06 -1.95
C PHE A 170 2.98 -10.58 -2.00
N TRP A 171 2.25 -11.07 -3.01
CA TRP A 171 1.96 -12.48 -3.14
C TRP A 171 3.20 -13.30 -3.45
N GLN A 172 4.01 -12.90 -4.43
CA GLN A 172 5.25 -13.62 -4.77
C GLN A 172 6.21 -13.72 -3.58
N GLY A 173 6.31 -12.67 -2.77
CA GLY A 173 7.18 -12.67 -1.58
C GLY A 173 6.68 -13.54 -0.42
N ASN A 174 5.37 -13.81 -0.36
CA ASN A 174 4.71 -14.45 0.79
C ASN A 174 4.03 -15.80 0.47
N HIS A 175 3.90 -16.14 -0.81
CA HIS A 175 3.23 -17.34 -1.33
C HIS A 175 3.75 -18.62 -0.66
N ASP A 176 5.07 -18.82 -0.63
CA ASP A 176 5.73 -20.00 -0.07
C ASP A 176 6.03 -19.87 1.43
N ARG A 177 5.87 -18.68 2.02
CA ARG A 177 6.21 -18.45 3.42
C ARG A 177 5.24 -19.17 4.32
N THR A 178 5.76 -19.88 5.31
CA THR A 178 4.96 -20.56 6.33
C THR A 178 5.09 -19.92 7.70
N VAL A 179 5.99 -18.96 7.88
CA VAL A 179 6.11 -18.12 9.08
C VAL A 179 6.71 -16.79 8.62
N GLU A 180 6.54 -15.72 9.41
CA GLU A 180 7.19 -14.41 9.16
C GLU A 180 6.92 -13.89 7.74
N TYR A 181 5.65 -13.59 7.45
CA TYR A 181 5.29 -12.84 6.24
C TYR A 181 5.99 -11.48 6.24
N GLU A 182 6.12 -10.85 5.08
CA GLU A 182 6.81 -9.56 4.93
C GLU A 182 5.92 -8.56 4.21
N SER A 183 6.04 -7.28 4.61
CA SER A 183 5.42 -6.16 3.88
C SER A 183 6.11 -5.94 2.53
N VAL A 184 5.39 -5.34 1.58
CA VAL A 184 5.91 -5.06 0.23
C VAL A 184 7.17 -4.22 0.28
N ILE A 185 7.22 -3.23 1.17
CA ILE A 185 8.40 -2.37 1.29
C ILE A 185 9.61 -3.14 1.82
N ARG A 186 9.44 -4.06 2.77
CA ARG A 186 10.51 -4.92 3.31
C ARG A 186 10.95 -5.99 2.31
N LEU A 187 10.06 -6.43 1.41
CA LEU A 187 10.44 -7.29 0.28
C LEU A 187 11.32 -6.58 -0.75
N LEU A 188 11.15 -5.26 -0.92
CA LEU A 188 11.93 -4.44 -1.87
C LEU A 188 13.24 -3.95 -1.24
N TYR A 189 13.18 -3.46 0.00
CA TYR A 189 14.31 -2.95 0.78
C TYR A 189 14.53 -3.85 2.00
N THR A 190 15.31 -4.91 1.81
CA THR A 190 15.39 -6.04 2.76
C THR A 190 16.30 -5.80 3.96
N ASP A 191 17.24 -4.84 3.89
CA ASP A 191 18.06 -4.48 5.06
C ASP A 191 17.32 -3.47 5.93
N TYR A 192 17.33 -3.72 7.24
CA TYR A 192 16.66 -2.86 8.20
C TYR A 192 17.22 -1.43 8.20
N TYR A 193 18.54 -1.26 8.24
CA TYR A 193 19.16 0.06 8.36
C TYR A 193 19.00 0.88 7.10
N ASP A 194 19.09 0.25 5.92
CA ASP A 194 18.82 0.95 4.67
C ASP A 194 17.35 1.37 4.55
N HIS A 195 16.42 0.54 5.05
CA HIS A 195 15.01 0.91 5.11
C HIS A 195 14.80 2.11 6.04
N GLU A 196 15.40 2.11 7.23
CA GLU A 196 15.37 3.26 8.14
C GLU A 196 15.97 4.52 7.48
N GLU A 197 17.09 4.39 6.76
CA GLU A 197 17.69 5.49 5.98
C GLU A 197 16.70 5.99 4.92
N LEU A 198 15.99 5.10 4.23
CA LEU A 198 15.01 5.45 3.20
C LEU A 198 13.82 6.25 3.76
N VAL A 199 13.24 5.82 4.87
CA VAL A 199 11.99 6.42 5.40
C VAL A 199 12.25 7.65 6.27
N ASN A 200 13.42 7.74 6.92
CA ASN A 200 13.72 8.79 7.90
C ASN A 200 14.67 9.89 7.42
N GLU A 201 15.43 9.73 6.33
CA GLU A 201 16.47 10.70 5.93
C GLU A 201 16.12 11.51 4.65
N LEU A 202 15.02 11.17 3.98
CA LEU A 202 14.62 11.76 2.69
C LEU A 202 13.68 12.97 2.84
N TYR A 203 14.14 14.07 3.43
CA TYR A 203 13.30 15.26 3.73
C TYR A 203 13.09 16.22 2.56
N LYS A 204 14.05 16.35 1.66
CA LYS A 204 14.06 17.37 0.61
C LYS A 204 14.67 16.86 -0.70
N PRO A 205 14.35 17.48 -1.85
CA PRO A 205 14.83 17.01 -3.16
C PRO A 205 16.36 16.82 -3.27
N GLU A 206 17.16 17.57 -2.51
CA GLU A 206 18.61 17.43 -2.49
C GLU A 206 19.11 16.07 -1.93
N ASP A 207 18.28 15.38 -1.17
CA ASP A 207 18.56 14.07 -0.58
C ASP A 207 18.43 12.94 -1.62
N TYR A 208 18.11 13.26 -2.88
CA TYR A 208 17.98 12.30 -4.00
C TYR A 208 19.20 11.38 -4.17
N LYS A 209 20.40 11.82 -3.76
CA LYS A 209 21.60 10.97 -3.78
C LYS A 209 21.47 9.75 -2.86
N ILE A 210 20.82 9.90 -1.71
CA ILE A 210 20.54 8.81 -0.76
C ILE A 210 19.55 7.85 -1.41
N TYR A 211 18.42 8.37 -1.89
CA TYR A 211 17.42 7.57 -2.62
C TYR A 211 18.05 6.76 -3.76
N LYS A 212 18.84 7.43 -4.62
CA LYS A 212 19.49 6.79 -5.77
C LYS A 212 20.43 5.67 -5.35
N LYS A 213 21.28 5.90 -4.36
CA LYS A 213 22.19 4.88 -3.79
C LYS A 213 21.40 3.64 -3.32
N LEU A 214 20.30 3.85 -2.59
CA LEU A 214 19.48 2.75 -2.08
C LEU A 214 18.74 2.02 -3.21
N ARG A 215 18.09 2.74 -4.13
CA ARG A 215 17.39 2.13 -5.28
C ARG A 215 18.33 1.34 -6.18
N GLU A 216 19.57 1.79 -6.37
CA GLU A 216 20.61 1.05 -7.10
C GLU A 216 21.06 -0.21 -6.35
N LYS A 217 21.27 -0.12 -5.03
CA LYS A 217 21.61 -1.28 -4.18
C LYS A 217 20.55 -2.38 -4.25
N TYR A 218 19.27 -1.98 -4.26
CA TYR A 218 18.12 -2.90 -4.24
C TYR A 218 17.57 -3.26 -5.60
N ASP A 219 18.21 -2.82 -6.70
CA ASP A 219 17.71 -3.06 -8.05
C ASP A 219 17.47 -4.54 -8.38
N VAL A 220 18.28 -5.44 -7.80
CA VAL A 220 18.09 -6.89 -7.92
C VAL A 220 16.75 -7.36 -7.34
N ASN A 221 16.27 -6.75 -6.25
CA ASN A 221 14.99 -7.09 -5.64
C ASN A 221 13.82 -6.57 -6.47
N PHE A 222 13.92 -5.34 -6.99
CA PHE A 222 12.91 -4.81 -7.91
C PHE A 222 12.77 -5.70 -9.15
N LYS A 223 13.91 -6.07 -9.76
CA LYS A 223 13.94 -6.98 -10.92
C LYS A 223 13.43 -8.38 -10.61
N LYS A 224 13.68 -8.90 -9.41
CA LYS A 224 13.16 -10.20 -8.94
C LYS A 224 11.63 -10.24 -9.04
N TYR A 225 10.95 -9.13 -8.76
CA TYR A 225 9.50 -9.02 -8.83
C TYR A 225 9.00 -8.38 -10.15
N GLY A 226 9.84 -8.34 -11.19
CA GLY A 226 9.45 -7.84 -12.51
C GLY A 226 9.24 -6.33 -12.60
N ILE A 227 9.88 -5.56 -11.72
CA ILE A 227 9.86 -4.09 -11.73
C ILE A 227 11.14 -3.59 -12.39
N GLU A 228 11.00 -2.70 -13.37
CA GLU A 228 12.10 -2.05 -14.10
C GLU A 228 12.74 -0.89 -13.30
#